data_AF-A0A8J7I9F2-F1
#
_entry.id   AF-A0A8J7I9F2-F1
#
_cell.length_a   1.000
_cell.length_b   1.000
_cell.length_c   1.000
_cell.angle_alpha   90.00
_cell.angle_beta   90.00
_cell.angle_gamma   90.00
#
_symmetry.space_group_name_H-M   'P 1'
#
loop_
_entity.id
_entity.type
_entity.pdbx_description
1 polymer ?
#
loop_
_entity_poly.entity_id
_entity_poly.type
_entity_poly.pdbx_seq_one_letter_code
_entity_poly.pdbx_strand_id
1 'polypeptide(L)'
;MKKPNFQAWLQQKVSDDPEVILAGKLEYLRLYLTDAMREIRNKAGLTQAQLAEKLGVQQAAVSKLESALKEHELESVLHYLHALGADLLVAVKKGDELYQASDNEGVLLVDVPNVVFQKALAANMSVREYVRVAVEKFSSEDDGLRTALVKLLESDDSVAVKVRARLGSRTIQEIAVELEKCLSILEEEYRIFAVKNVLVGNVPVVESNRGASNEIDEIELLYLAEELLEKLADLLGKYK
;
A
#
# COMPACT_ATOMS: atom_id res chain seq x y z
N MET A 1 9.11 16.92 -31.50
CA MET A 1 8.56 15.69 -32.12
C MET A 1 7.54 15.10 -31.17
N LYS A 2 6.37 14.63 -31.65
CA LYS A 2 5.45 13.85 -30.80
C LYS A 2 6.20 12.59 -30.36
N LYS A 3 6.33 12.36 -29.04
CA LYS A 3 6.89 11.10 -28.51
C LYS A 3 6.00 9.96 -29.04
N PRO A 4 6.53 8.99 -29.81
CA PRO A 4 5.74 7.87 -30.28
C PRO A 4 5.08 7.15 -29.09
N ASN A 5 3.79 6.85 -29.18
CA ASN A 5 3.04 6.21 -28.11
C ASN A 5 3.35 4.70 -28.07
N PHE A 6 4.41 4.34 -27.35
CA PHE A 6 4.92 2.97 -27.29
C PHE A 6 3.97 1.97 -26.60
N GLN A 7 3.14 2.43 -25.65
CA GLN A 7 2.07 1.59 -25.10
C GLN A 7 1.15 1.06 -26.21
N ALA A 8 0.88 1.87 -27.23
CA ALA A 8 0.11 1.44 -28.40
C ALA A 8 0.89 0.48 -29.31
N TRP A 9 2.22 0.62 -29.43
CA TRP A 9 3.05 -0.28 -30.24
C TRP A 9 3.28 -1.65 -29.56
N LEU A 10 3.50 -1.70 -28.25
CA LEU A 10 3.57 -2.97 -27.50
C LEU A 10 2.27 -3.75 -27.57
N GLN A 11 1.14 -3.05 -27.65
CA GLN A 11 -0.17 -3.66 -27.81
C GLN A 11 -0.45 -4.07 -29.27
N GLN A 12 0.33 -3.58 -30.23
CA GLN A 12 0.28 -4.09 -31.60
C GLN A 12 0.97 -5.43 -31.67
N LYS A 13 0.26 -6.42 -32.22
CA LYS A 13 0.82 -7.72 -32.52
C LYS A 13 1.73 -7.59 -33.76
N VAL A 14 2.99 -7.22 -33.55
CA VAL A 14 3.98 -7.01 -34.63
C VAL A 14 4.51 -8.33 -35.19
N SER A 15 4.68 -9.35 -34.34
CA SER A 15 5.11 -10.70 -34.72
C SER A 15 4.70 -11.71 -33.65
N ASP A 16 4.59 -12.99 -34.02
CA ASP A 16 4.45 -14.12 -33.09
C ASP A 16 5.81 -14.75 -32.72
N ASP A 17 6.89 -14.33 -33.37
CA ASP A 17 8.24 -14.83 -33.12
C ASP A 17 8.82 -14.26 -31.80
N PRO A 18 9.14 -15.13 -30.81
CA PRO A 18 9.70 -14.69 -29.53
C PRO A 18 10.99 -13.88 -29.65
N GLU A 19 11.86 -14.18 -30.61
CA GLU A 19 13.14 -13.47 -30.78
C GLU A 19 12.91 -12.05 -31.31
N VAL A 20 11.97 -11.90 -32.25
CA VAL A 20 11.59 -10.59 -32.80
C VAL A 20 10.93 -9.72 -31.72
N ILE A 21 10.06 -10.30 -30.89
CA ILE A 21 9.44 -9.60 -29.76
C ILE A 21 10.50 -9.13 -28.76
N LEU A 22 11.46 -10.00 -28.41
CA LEU A 22 12.53 -9.66 -27.48
C LEU A 22 13.43 -8.55 -28.03
N ALA A 23 13.87 -8.65 -29.28
CA ALA A 23 14.68 -7.63 -29.93
C ALA A 23 13.98 -6.27 -29.93
N GLY A 24 12.68 -6.25 -30.24
CA GLY A 24 11.88 -5.02 -30.22
C GLY A 24 11.77 -4.40 -28.82
N LYS A 25 11.59 -5.22 -27.77
CA LYS A 25 11.57 -4.74 -26.37
C LYS A 25 12.92 -4.16 -25.95
N LEU A 26 14.02 -4.81 -26.33
CA LEU A 26 15.38 -4.33 -26.03
C LEU A 26 15.67 -3.00 -26.71
N GLU A 27 15.35 -2.89 -28.00
CA GLU A 27 15.55 -1.65 -28.77
C GLU A 27 14.78 -0.48 -28.19
N TYR A 28 13.53 -0.71 -27.78
CA TYR A 28 12.76 0.31 -27.09
C TYR A 28 13.39 0.76 -25.79
N LEU A 29 13.79 -0.19 -24.93
CA LEU A 29 14.37 0.14 -23.63
C LEU A 29 15.61 1.03 -23.82
N ARG A 30 16.44 0.71 -24.81
CA ARG A 30 17.62 1.51 -25.19
C ARG A 30 17.25 2.91 -25.65
N LEU A 31 16.28 3.04 -26.57
CA LEU A 31 15.79 4.32 -27.08
C LEU A 31 15.23 5.20 -25.95
N TYR A 32 14.36 4.64 -25.12
CA TYR A 32 13.73 5.36 -24.02
C TYR A 32 14.75 5.84 -23.00
N LEU A 33 15.68 4.95 -22.60
CA LEU A 33 16.73 5.28 -21.65
C LEU A 33 17.67 6.36 -22.19
N THR A 34 18.05 6.27 -23.46
CA THR A 34 18.84 7.30 -24.15
C THR A 34 18.15 8.66 -24.12
N ASP A 35 16.86 8.72 -24.46
CA ASP A 35 16.10 9.96 -24.47
C ASP A 35 15.94 10.53 -23.06
N ALA A 36 15.67 9.68 -22.05
CA ALA A 36 15.58 10.10 -20.65
C ALA A 36 16.90 10.68 -20.16
N MET A 37 18.03 10.01 -20.41
CA MET A 37 19.37 10.48 -20.05
C MET A 37 19.68 11.84 -20.68
N ARG A 38 19.42 12.00 -21.98
CA ARG A 38 19.56 13.29 -22.68
C ARG A 38 18.69 14.38 -22.07
N GLU A 39 17.44 14.07 -21.76
CA GLU A 39 16.48 15.02 -21.17
C GLU A 39 16.96 15.48 -19.78
N ILE A 40 17.43 14.56 -18.93
CA ILE A 40 17.96 14.86 -17.60
C ILE A 40 19.23 15.71 -17.71
N ARG A 41 20.18 15.35 -18.59
CA ARG A 41 21.38 16.16 -18.82
C ARG A 41 21.04 17.56 -19.31
N ASN A 42 20.11 17.69 -20.25
CA ASN A 42 19.68 18.99 -20.76
C ASN A 42 19.02 19.85 -19.67
N LYS A 43 18.20 19.24 -18.79
CA LYS A 43 17.61 19.93 -17.63
C LYS A 43 18.66 20.37 -16.60
N ALA A 44 19.74 19.61 -16.47
CA ALA A 44 20.90 20.00 -15.67
C ALA A 44 21.76 21.10 -16.34
N GLY A 45 21.45 21.50 -17.58
CA GLY A 45 22.19 22.54 -18.30
C GLY A 45 23.58 22.14 -18.77
N LEU A 46 23.90 20.83 -18.80
CA LEU A 46 25.22 20.34 -19.14
C LEU A 46 25.31 19.92 -20.61
N THR A 47 26.45 20.20 -21.24
CA THR A 47 26.84 19.58 -22.52
C THR A 47 27.37 18.16 -22.30
N GLN A 48 27.46 17.37 -23.36
CA GLN A 48 28.07 16.03 -23.29
C GLN A 48 29.53 16.08 -22.80
N ALA A 49 30.30 17.10 -23.22
CA ALA A 49 31.68 17.26 -22.79
C ALA A 49 31.80 17.58 -21.30
N GLN A 50 30.94 18.46 -20.77
CA GLN A 50 30.93 18.80 -19.35
C GLN A 50 30.49 17.61 -18.48
N LEU A 51 29.50 16.83 -18.94
CA LEU A 51 29.13 15.61 -18.22
C LEU A 51 30.25 14.57 -18.25
N ALA A 52 30.95 14.43 -19.39
CA ALA A 52 32.09 13.53 -19.50
C ALA A 52 33.21 13.92 -18.54
N GLU A 53 33.51 15.22 -18.43
CA GLU A 53 34.47 15.76 -17.45
C GLU A 53 34.04 15.43 -16.02
N LYS A 54 32.76 15.62 -15.68
CA LYS A 54 32.22 15.29 -14.35
C LYS A 54 32.33 13.79 -14.03
N LEU A 55 32.18 12.94 -15.04
CA LEU A 55 32.30 11.48 -14.94
C LEU A 55 33.76 11.00 -14.99
N GLY A 56 34.73 11.86 -15.29
CA GLY A 56 36.13 11.46 -15.48
C GLY A 56 36.37 10.58 -16.71
N VAL A 57 35.51 10.69 -17.74
CA VAL A 57 35.58 9.91 -18.98
C VAL A 57 35.74 10.79 -20.21
N GLN A 58 36.05 10.18 -21.35
CA GLN A 58 36.09 10.90 -22.63
C GLN A 58 34.66 11.22 -23.12
N GLN A 59 34.49 12.35 -23.81
CA GLN A 59 33.20 12.74 -24.40
C GLN A 59 32.62 11.68 -25.36
N ALA A 60 33.47 10.90 -26.02
CA ALA A 60 33.05 9.76 -26.83
C ALA A 60 32.27 8.69 -26.05
N ALA A 61 32.58 8.48 -24.75
CA ALA A 61 31.86 7.55 -23.90
C ALA A 61 30.43 8.04 -23.62
N VAL A 62 30.27 9.33 -23.33
CA VAL A 62 28.95 9.97 -23.15
C VAL A 62 28.15 9.94 -24.45
N SER A 63 28.79 10.21 -25.58
CA SER A 63 28.14 10.12 -26.91
C SER A 63 27.66 8.69 -27.21
N LYS A 64 28.46 7.68 -26.86
CA LYS A 64 28.08 6.27 -26.99
C LYS A 64 26.89 5.92 -26.10
N LEU A 65 26.86 6.41 -24.85
CA LEU A 65 25.76 6.21 -23.91
C LEU A 65 24.48 6.93 -24.32
N GLU A 66 24.60 8.09 -24.95
CA GLU A 66 23.46 8.82 -25.50
C GLU A 66 23.11 8.39 -26.92
N SER A 67 23.52 7.21 -27.38
CA SER A 67 23.24 6.70 -28.72
C SER A 67 22.48 5.38 -28.65
N ALA A 68 21.22 5.40 -29.07
CA ALA A 68 20.36 4.21 -29.09
C ALA A 68 20.87 3.08 -30.03
N LEU A 69 21.79 3.41 -30.96
CA LEU A 69 22.40 2.44 -31.87
C LEU A 69 23.53 1.62 -31.22
N LYS A 70 23.85 1.87 -29.95
CA LYS A 70 24.92 1.22 -29.22
C LYS A 70 24.38 0.57 -27.96
N GLU A 71 25.00 -0.54 -27.58
CA GLU A 71 24.67 -1.19 -26.32
C GLU A 71 25.24 -0.38 -25.14
N HIS A 72 24.49 -0.38 -24.05
CA HIS A 72 24.83 0.28 -22.80
C HIS A 72 24.93 -0.78 -21.71
N GLU A 73 26.04 -0.78 -20.98
CA GLU A 73 26.13 -1.50 -19.71
C GLU A 73 25.28 -0.76 -18.67
N LEU A 74 24.55 -1.51 -17.85
CA LEU A 74 23.64 -0.94 -16.86
C LEU A 74 24.39 -0.10 -15.83
N GLU A 75 25.59 -0.54 -15.45
CA GLU A 75 26.51 0.15 -14.56
C GLU A 75 26.91 1.53 -15.11
N SER A 76 27.15 1.62 -16.42
CA SER A 76 27.48 2.90 -17.06
C SER A 76 26.30 3.87 -17.05
N VAL A 77 25.08 3.37 -17.19
CA VAL A 77 23.85 4.16 -17.07
C VAL A 77 23.68 4.66 -15.63
N LEU A 78 23.89 3.79 -14.65
CA LEU A 78 23.81 4.15 -13.23
C LEU A 78 24.80 5.26 -12.87
N HIS A 79 26.07 5.13 -13.28
CA HIS A 79 27.06 6.18 -13.06
C HIS A 79 26.68 7.51 -13.71
N TYR A 80 26.15 7.46 -14.94
CA TYR A 80 25.67 8.64 -15.64
C TYR A 80 24.55 9.34 -14.86
N LEU A 81 23.52 8.59 -14.44
CA LEU A 81 22.36 9.14 -13.72
C LEU A 81 22.77 9.66 -12.34
N HIS A 82 23.61 8.93 -11.61
CA HIS A 82 24.14 9.34 -10.32
C HIS A 82 24.91 10.66 -10.41
N ALA A 83 25.75 10.84 -11.45
CA ALA A 83 26.46 12.10 -11.67
C ALA A 83 25.52 13.30 -11.93
N LEU A 84 24.27 13.05 -12.31
CA LEU A 84 23.23 14.06 -12.48
C LEU A 84 22.28 14.17 -11.27
N GLY A 85 22.51 13.40 -10.20
CA GLY A 85 21.62 13.34 -9.04
C GLY A 85 20.27 12.69 -9.36
N ALA A 86 20.26 11.76 -10.32
CA ALA A 86 19.09 10.99 -10.70
C ALA A 86 19.26 9.52 -10.30
N ASP A 87 18.13 8.94 -9.89
CA ASP A 87 18.01 7.55 -9.43
C ASP A 87 17.44 6.67 -10.54
N LEU A 88 17.90 5.42 -10.67
CA LEU A 88 17.35 4.46 -11.62
C LEU A 88 16.44 3.47 -10.90
N LEU A 89 15.17 3.46 -11.28
CA LEU A 89 14.16 2.55 -10.75
C LEU A 89 13.88 1.43 -11.76
N VAL A 90 13.96 0.17 -11.31
CA VAL A 90 13.72 -1.01 -12.16
C VAL A 90 12.59 -1.85 -11.56
N ALA A 91 11.64 -2.25 -12.39
CA ALA A 91 10.57 -3.17 -12.01
C ALA A 91 10.47 -4.35 -12.97
N VAL A 92 10.20 -5.54 -12.43
CA VAL A 92 10.03 -6.80 -13.16
C VAL A 92 8.66 -7.38 -12.80
N LYS A 93 7.85 -7.71 -13.80
CA LYS A 93 6.52 -8.31 -13.63
C LYS A 93 6.51 -9.75 -14.10
N LYS A 94 5.95 -10.65 -13.29
CA LYS A 94 5.71 -12.07 -13.63
C LYS A 94 4.28 -12.46 -13.23
N GLY A 95 3.39 -12.59 -14.21
CA GLY A 95 1.96 -12.74 -13.91
C GLY A 95 1.46 -11.52 -13.15
N ASP A 96 0.97 -11.73 -11.93
CA ASP A 96 0.52 -10.66 -11.02
C ASP A 96 1.60 -10.22 -10.01
N GLU A 97 2.74 -10.91 -9.94
CA GLU A 97 3.85 -10.57 -9.06
C GLU A 97 4.69 -9.42 -9.63
N LEU A 98 5.13 -8.50 -8.76
CA LEU A 98 5.96 -7.35 -9.10
C LEU A 98 7.20 -7.31 -8.19
N TYR A 99 8.38 -7.30 -8.80
CA TYR A 99 9.68 -7.20 -8.14
C TYR A 99 10.29 -5.83 -8.47
N GLN A 100 10.84 -5.13 -7.49
CA GLN A 100 11.36 -3.77 -7.69
C GLN A 100 12.77 -3.65 -7.10
N ALA A 101 13.62 -2.88 -7.78
CA ALA A 101 14.93 -2.45 -7.31
C ALA A 101 15.03 -0.93 -7.47
N SER A 102 15.41 -0.27 -6.39
CA SER A 102 15.61 1.18 -6.28
C SER A 102 16.83 1.42 -5.38
N ASP A 103 17.63 2.42 -5.70
CA ASP A 103 18.70 2.97 -4.85
C ASP A 103 18.16 3.83 -3.70
N ASN A 104 16.85 4.12 -3.69
CA ASN A 104 16.15 4.87 -2.66
C ASN A 104 15.01 4.04 -2.06
N GLU A 105 15.17 3.60 -0.80
CA GLU A 105 14.17 2.80 -0.05
C GLU A 105 12.83 3.54 0.15
N GLY A 106 12.79 4.87 -0.02
CA GLY A 106 11.59 5.69 0.19
C GLY A 106 10.67 5.84 -1.02
N VAL A 107 11.06 5.35 -2.20
CA VAL A 107 10.29 5.52 -3.44
C VAL A 107 9.85 4.17 -4.00
N LEU A 108 8.67 3.72 -3.55
CA LEU A 108 7.97 2.59 -4.18
C LEU A 108 7.47 3.00 -5.57
N LEU A 109 7.83 2.22 -6.59
CA LEU A 109 7.18 2.25 -7.90
C LEU A 109 5.78 1.66 -7.71
N VAL A 110 4.78 2.49 -7.42
CA VAL A 110 3.40 2.06 -7.66
C VAL A 110 3.15 2.25 -9.16
N ASP A 111 3.35 1.20 -9.96
CA ASP A 111 2.63 1.13 -11.23
C ASP A 111 1.15 1.07 -10.88
N VAL A 112 0.51 2.24 -10.97
CA VAL A 112 -0.89 2.37 -10.58
C VAL A 112 -1.71 1.88 -11.77
N PRO A 113 -2.57 0.86 -11.62
CA PRO A 113 -3.35 0.34 -12.75
C PRO A 113 -4.03 1.47 -13.51
N ASN A 114 -4.17 1.37 -14.84
CA ASN A 114 -4.76 2.43 -15.66
C ASN A 114 -6.15 2.87 -15.14
N VAL A 115 -6.90 1.95 -14.52
CA VAL A 115 -8.18 2.25 -13.84
C VAL A 115 -8.02 3.35 -12.78
N VAL A 116 -6.93 3.36 -12.03
CA VAL A 116 -6.64 4.38 -11.01
C VAL A 116 -6.24 5.71 -11.66
N PHE A 117 -5.49 5.68 -12.78
CA PHE A 117 -5.23 6.89 -13.57
C PHE A 117 -6.53 7.54 -14.06
N GLN A 118 -7.46 6.74 -14.60
CA GLN A 118 -8.77 7.25 -15.04
C GLN A 118 -9.58 7.83 -13.88
N LYS A 119 -9.57 7.17 -12.72
CA LYS A 119 -10.26 7.68 -11.52
C LYS A 119 -9.63 8.96 -10.99
N ALA A 120 -8.30 9.07 -10.98
CA ALA A 120 -7.60 10.28 -10.58
C ALA A 120 -7.90 11.46 -11.52
N LEU A 121 -7.90 11.20 -12.83
CA LEU A 121 -8.30 12.20 -13.84
C LEU A 121 -9.76 12.65 -13.66
N ALA A 122 -10.69 11.71 -13.44
CA ALA A 122 -12.09 12.02 -13.18
C ALA A 122 -12.28 12.84 -11.90
N ALA A 123 -11.43 12.62 -10.88
CA ALA A 123 -11.41 13.39 -9.64
C ALA A 123 -10.62 14.71 -9.74
N ASN A 124 -10.05 15.03 -10.92
CA ASN A 124 -9.17 16.19 -11.14
C ASN A 124 -7.98 16.24 -10.14
N MET A 125 -7.44 15.07 -9.80
CA MET A 125 -6.32 14.89 -8.87
C MET A 125 -5.10 14.33 -9.60
N SER A 126 -3.91 14.58 -9.05
CA SER A 126 -2.74 13.77 -9.43
C SER A 126 -2.96 12.33 -8.95
N VAL A 127 -2.38 11.34 -9.65
CA VAL A 127 -2.51 9.93 -9.24
C VAL A 127 -1.99 9.70 -7.83
N ARG A 128 -0.88 10.36 -7.45
CA ARG A 128 -0.32 10.29 -6.10
C ARG A 128 -1.32 10.79 -5.06
N GLU A 129 -1.96 11.92 -5.34
CA GLU A 129 -2.95 12.52 -4.43
C GLU A 129 -4.20 11.66 -4.32
N TYR A 130 -4.67 11.13 -5.45
CA TYR A 130 -5.81 10.23 -5.48
C TYR A 130 -5.55 8.95 -4.66
N VAL A 131 -4.37 8.33 -4.81
CA VAL A 131 -3.99 7.14 -4.03
C VAL A 131 -3.87 7.47 -2.54
N ARG A 132 -3.26 8.61 -2.19
CA ARG A 132 -3.16 9.06 -0.79
C ARG A 132 -4.55 9.21 -0.16
N VAL A 133 -5.45 9.93 -0.82
CA VAL A 133 -6.84 10.13 -0.35
C VAL A 133 -7.60 8.81 -0.28
N ALA A 134 -7.41 7.92 -1.25
CA ALA A 134 -8.06 6.61 -1.24
C ALA A 134 -7.58 5.73 -0.07
N VAL A 135 -6.28 5.75 0.23
CA VAL A 135 -5.70 5.04 1.39
C VAL A 135 -6.17 5.67 2.70
N GLU A 136 -6.16 6.99 2.83
CA GLU A 136 -6.70 7.70 4.00
C GLU A 136 -8.18 7.36 4.22
N LYS A 137 -8.97 7.30 3.15
CA LYS A 137 -10.37 6.89 3.21
C LYS A 137 -10.51 5.44 3.69
N PHE A 138 -9.73 4.52 3.14
CA PHE A 138 -9.72 3.11 3.55
C PHE A 138 -9.31 2.95 5.03
N SER A 139 -8.31 3.69 5.48
CA SER A 139 -7.89 3.72 6.88
C SER A 139 -8.92 4.41 7.78
N SER A 140 -9.72 5.35 7.26
CA SER A 140 -10.80 6.00 8.01
C SER A 140 -12.08 5.17 8.11
N GLU A 141 -12.29 4.16 7.26
CA GLU A 141 -13.39 3.20 7.43
C GLU A 141 -13.16 2.30 8.65
N ASP A 142 -11.90 1.97 8.97
CA ASP A 142 -11.49 1.35 10.24
C ASP A 142 -11.81 2.29 11.43
N ASP A 143 -11.55 3.59 11.27
CA ASP A 143 -11.86 4.60 12.29
C ASP A 143 -13.37 4.86 12.46
N GLY A 144 -14.20 4.53 11.46
CA GLY A 144 -15.66 4.61 11.52
C GLY A 144 -16.26 3.60 12.49
N LEU A 145 -15.78 2.36 12.45
CA LEU A 145 -16.18 1.30 13.38
C LEU A 145 -15.68 1.63 14.80
N ARG A 146 -14.43 2.09 14.94
CA ARG A 146 -13.89 2.55 16.23
C ARG A 146 -14.67 3.74 16.80
N THR A 147 -15.03 4.71 15.97
CA THR A 147 -15.84 5.87 16.38
C THR A 147 -17.25 5.45 16.80
N ALA A 148 -17.88 4.50 16.10
CA ALA A 148 -19.17 3.96 16.47
C ALA A 148 -19.11 3.19 17.79
N LEU A 149 -18.05 2.40 18.02
CA LEU A 149 -17.78 1.71 19.28
C LEU A 149 -17.64 2.69 20.44
N VAL A 150 -16.83 3.74 20.28
CA VAL A 150 -16.66 4.78 21.30
C VAL A 150 -18.00 5.44 21.62
N LYS A 151 -18.78 5.84 20.61
CA LYS A 151 -20.11 6.44 20.82
C LYS A 151 -21.09 5.51 21.56
N LEU A 152 -21.09 4.22 21.24
CA LEU A 152 -21.91 3.24 21.96
C LEU A 152 -21.47 3.15 23.42
N LEU A 153 -20.17 3.00 23.67
CA LEU A 153 -19.62 2.88 25.02
C LEU A 153 -19.82 4.15 25.86
N GLU A 154 -19.84 5.33 25.24
CA GLU A 154 -20.15 6.60 25.91
C GLU A 154 -21.65 6.77 26.23
N SER A 155 -22.53 6.06 25.52
CA SER A 155 -23.99 6.19 25.67
C SER A 155 -24.51 5.64 27.00
N ASP A 156 -25.69 6.15 27.42
CA ASP A 156 -26.42 5.66 28.60
C ASP A 156 -27.18 4.34 28.33
N ASP A 157 -26.83 3.63 27.26
CA ASP A 157 -27.40 2.32 26.97
C ASP A 157 -27.08 1.32 28.09
N SER A 158 -28.08 0.55 28.49
CA SER A 158 -27.95 -0.42 29.60
C SER A 158 -26.78 -1.40 29.42
N VAL A 159 -26.46 -1.81 28.19
CA VAL A 159 -25.34 -2.70 27.88
C VAL A 159 -24.02 -1.95 27.98
N ALA A 160 -23.95 -0.73 27.45
CA ALA A 160 -22.76 0.12 27.57
C ALA A 160 -22.41 0.45 29.03
N VAL A 161 -23.43 0.70 29.87
CA VAL A 161 -23.26 0.92 31.31
C VAL A 161 -22.73 -0.34 32.01
N LYS A 162 -23.28 -1.53 31.71
CA LYS A 162 -22.79 -2.81 32.25
C LYS A 162 -21.33 -3.08 31.85
N VAL A 163 -20.97 -2.85 30.58
CA VAL A 163 -19.61 -3.04 30.05
C VAL A 163 -18.63 -2.09 30.75
N ARG A 164 -18.98 -0.81 30.89
CA ARG A 164 -18.16 0.19 31.60
C ARG A 164 -17.99 -0.14 33.08
N ALA A 165 -19.07 -0.56 33.75
CA ALA A 165 -19.03 -0.95 35.16
C ALA A 165 -18.10 -2.16 35.39
N ARG A 166 -18.05 -3.10 34.44
CA ARG A 166 -17.20 -4.30 34.52
C ARG A 166 -15.72 -3.99 34.24
N LEU A 167 -15.46 -3.15 33.24
CA LEU A 167 -14.11 -2.83 32.77
C LEU A 167 -13.53 -1.55 33.37
N GLY A 168 -14.10 -1.02 34.45
CA GLY A 168 -13.88 0.34 34.99
C GLY A 168 -12.44 0.77 35.34
N SER A 169 -11.43 -0.08 35.13
CA SER A 169 -10.00 0.29 35.15
C SER A 169 -9.45 0.70 33.78
N ARG A 170 -10.12 0.32 32.68
CA ARG A 170 -9.71 0.58 31.29
C ARG A 170 -10.42 1.82 30.74
N THR A 171 -9.74 2.53 29.86
CA THR A 171 -10.32 3.67 29.14
C THR A 171 -11.30 3.19 28.06
N ILE A 172 -12.27 4.05 27.69
CA ILE A 172 -13.24 3.74 26.63
C ILE A 172 -12.53 3.46 25.30
N GLN A 173 -11.43 4.17 25.03
CA GLN A 173 -10.62 4.00 23.83
C GLN A 173 -9.96 2.62 23.79
N GLU A 174 -9.38 2.16 24.90
CA GLU A 174 -8.78 0.82 24.99
C GLU A 174 -9.81 -0.29 24.80
N ILE A 175 -11.01 -0.12 25.38
CA ILE A 175 -12.11 -1.07 25.21
C ILE A 175 -12.56 -1.10 23.73
N ALA A 176 -12.68 0.05 23.08
CA ALA A 176 -13.05 0.12 21.66
C ALA A 176 -12.04 -0.57 20.75
N VAL A 177 -10.74 -0.40 20.96
CA VAL A 177 -9.68 -1.07 20.17
C VAL A 177 -9.74 -2.60 20.33
N GLU A 178 -9.98 -3.10 21.54
CA GLU A 178 -10.07 -4.55 21.77
C GLU A 178 -11.35 -5.16 21.20
N LEU A 179 -12.48 -4.43 21.27
CA LEU A 179 -13.72 -4.85 20.64
C LEU A 179 -13.62 -4.85 19.11
N GLU A 180 -12.97 -3.85 18.52
CA GLU A 180 -12.69 -3.79 17.08
C GLU A 180 -11.92 -5.03 16.62
N LYS A 181 -10.87 -5.43 17.33
CA LYS A 181 -10.12 -6.68 17.03
C LYS A 181 -11.00 -7.91 17.10
N CYS A 182 -11.94 -7.98 18.04
CA CYS A 182 -12.89 -9.09 18.15
C CYS A 182 -13.86 -9.12 16.96
N LEU A 183 -14.32 -7.96 16.49
CA LEU A 183 -15.22 -7.84 15.35
C LEU A 183 -14.54 -8.20 14.02
N SER A 184 -13.22 -8.11 13.92
CA SER A 184 -12.44 -8.58 12.76
C SER A 184 -12.40 -10.10 12.62
N ILE A 185 -12.85 -10.86 13.62
CA ILE A 185 -12.94 -12.33 13.54
C ILE A 185 -14.10 -12.72 12.61
N LEU A 186 -13.78 -13.51 11.57
CA LEU A 186 -14.72 -13.93 10.53
C LEU A 186 -15.78 -14.92 11.04
N GLU A 187 -15.44 -15.74 12.03
CA GLU A 187 -16.29 -16.80 12.56
C GLU A 187 -17.11 -16.30 13.75
N GLU A 188 -18.44 -16.28 13.62
CA GLU A 188 -19.36 -15.72 14.62
C GLU A 188 -19.29 -16.43 15.97
N GLU A 189 -19.12 -17.77 15.95
CA GLU A 189 -19.02 -18.59 17.16
C GLU A 189 -17.81 -18.18 18.03
N TYR A 190 -16.70 -17.78 17.41
CA TYR A 190 -15.50 -17.35 18.14
C TYR A 190 -15.55 -15.88 18.58
N ARG A 191 -16.41 -15.07 17.95
CA ARG A 191 -16.56 -13.65 18.28
C ARG A 191 -17.14 -13.44 19.68
N ILE A 192 -18.13 -14.24 20.06
CA ILE A 192 -18.75 -14.19 21.39
C ILE A 192 -17.71 -14.50 22.48
N PHE A 193 -16.88 -15.53 22.28
CA PHE A 193 -15.81 -15.86 23.23
C PHE A 193 -14.70 -14.82 23.29
N ALA A 194 -14.35 -14.20 22.16
CA ALA A 194 -13.38 -13.12 22.13
C ALA A 194 -13.87 -11.90 22.93
N VAL A 195 -15.13 -11.50 22.74
CA VAL A 195 -15.76 -10.42 23.54
C VAL A 195 -15.85 -10.80 25.01
N LYS A 196 -16.24 -12.04 25.34
CA LYS A 196 -16.22 -12.54 26.73
C LYS A 196 -14.86 -12.35 27.37
N ASN A 197 -13.78 -12.72 26.67
CA ASN A 197 -12.41 -12.60 27.17
C ASN A 197 -12.01 -11.13 27.43
N VAL A 198 -12.45 -10.21 26.56
CA VAL A 198 -12.28 -8.78 26.79
C VAL A 198 -12.99 -8.34 28.07
N LEU A 199 -14.23 -8.80 28.30
CA LEU A 199 -15.04 -8.48 29.49
C LEU A 199 -14.48 -9.06 30.81
N VAL A 200 -13.74 -10.18 30.75
CA VAL A 200 -13.00 -10.75 31.89
C VAL A 200 -11.80 -9.87 32.28
N GLY A 201 -11.34 -9.00 31.38
CA GLY A 201 -10.26 -8.05 31.66
C GLY A 201 -8.84 -8.58 31.45
N ASN A 202 -8.66 -9.75 30.81
CA ASN A 202 -7.34 -10.32 30.53
C ASN A 202 -6.99 -10.35 29.02
N VAL A 203 -5.81 -9.80 28.71
CA VAL A 203 -5.08 -9.93 27.43
C VAL A 203 -4.82 -11.43 27.17
N PRO A 204 -4.78 -11.91 25.90
CA PRO A 204 -4.71 -13.34 25.63
C PRO A 204 -3.33 -13.88 26.02
N VAL A 205 -3.28 -14.62 27.11
CA VAL A 205 -2.20 -15.56 27.36
C VAL A 205 -2.85 -16.91 27.55
N VAL A 206 -2.49 -17.80 26.63
CA VAL A 206 -2.53 -19.24 26.79
C VAL A 206 -2.15 -19.60 28.22
N GLU A 207 -3.10 -20.07 29.03
CA GLU A 207 -2.89 -21.20 29.92
C GLU A 207 -4.15 -21.60 30.68
N SER A 208 -4.44 -22.89 30.57
CA SER A 208 -5.33 -23.67 31.41
C SER A 208 -5.08 -23.41 32.90
N ASN A 209 -6.08 -22.92 33.63
CA ASN A 209 -6.17 -23.18 35.06
C ASN A 209 -7.64 -23.43 35.44
N ARG A 210 -7.94 -24.72 35.64
CA ARG A 210 -9.14 -25.20 36.35
C ARG A 210 -9.09 -24.64 37.77
N GLY A 211 -9.78 -23.54 38.01
CA GLY A 211 -9.92 -22.95 39.33
C GLY A 211 -11.22 -22.16 39.39
N ALA A 212 -12.29 -22.87 39.77
CA ALA A 212 -13.60 -22.36 40.22
C ALA A 212 -13.81 -20.83 40.14
N SER A 213 -13.99 -20.27 38.95
CA SER A 213 -14.87 -19.12 38.77
C SER A 213 -16.29 -19.66 38.79
N ASN A 214 -17.19 -19.07 39.58
CA ASN A 214 -18.58 -19.53 39.65
C ASN A 214 -19.15 -19.66 38.23
N GLU A 215 -19.66 -20.83 37.84
CA GLU A 215 -20.28 -21.05 36.51
C GLU A 215 -21.34 -19.98 36.18
N ILE A 216 -21.96 -19.41 37.22
CA ILE A 216 -22.92 -18.31 37.15
C ILE A 216 -22.28 -17.04 36.54
N ASP A 217 -21.04 -16.70 36.90
CA ASP A 217 -20.34 -15.51 36.37
C ASP A 217 -19.97 -15.70 34.88
N GLU A 218 -19.67 -16.93 34.46
CA GLU A 218 -19.28 -17.22 33.07
C GLU A 218 -20.49 -17.17 32.12
N ILE A 219 -21.64 -17.67 32.58
CA ILE A 219 -22.90 -17.60 31.84
C ILE A 219 -23.36 -16.13 31.71
N GLU A 220 -23.29 -15.34 32.78
CA GLU A 220 -23.63 -13.91 32.75
C GLU A 220 -22.72 -13.11 31.81
N LEU A 221 -21.44 -13.45 31.73
CA LEU A 221 -20.49 -12.82 30.81
C LEU A 221 -20.76 -13.17 29.34
N LEU A 222 -21.18 -14.41 29.07
CA LEU A 222 -21.58 -14.83 27.73
C LEU A 222 -22.84 -14.09 27.28
N TYR A 223 -23.85 -13.96 28.16
CA TYR A 223 -25.04 -13.17 27.86
C TYR A 223 -24.72 -11.70 27.60
N LEU A 224 -23.83 -11.09 28.39
CA LEU A 224 -23.41 -9.71 28.16
C LEU A 224 -22.64 -9.55 26.85
N ALA A 225 -21.81 -10.52 26.48
CA ALA A 225 -21.07 -10.53 25.22
C ALA A 225 -22.03 -10.64 24.01
N GLU A 226 -23.07 -11.47 24.13
CA GLU A 226 -24.13 -11.62 23.13
C GLU A 226 -24.95 -10.34 22.99
N GLU A 227 -25.46 -9.77 24.09
CA GLU A 227 -26.19 -8.48 24.10
C GLU A 227 -25.37 -7.35 23.45
N LEU A 228 -24.07 -7.31 23.70
CA LEU A 228 -23.16 -6.32 23.11
C LEU A 228 -22.99 -6.55 21.60
N LEU A 229 -22.83 -7.79 21.16
CA LEU A 229 -22.67 -8.11 19.74
C LEU A 229 -23.95 -7.84 18.94
N GLU A 230 -25.12 -8.12 19.50
CA GLU A 230 -26.41 -7.77 18.87
C GLU A 230 -26.53 -6.25 18.68
N LYS A 231 -26.23 -5.46 19.71
CA LYS A 231 -26.24 -3.99 19.60
C LYS A 231 -25.23 -3.45 18.60
N LEU A 232 -24.06 -4.08 18.51
CA LEU A 232 -23.05 -3.72 17.53
C LEU A 232 -23.48 -4.09 16.11
N ALA A 233 -24.14 -5.24 15.93
CA ALA A 233 -24.72 -5.63 14.65
C ALA A 233 -25.83 -4.66 14.20
N ASP A 234 -26.69 -4.22 15.12
CA ASP A 234 -27.74 -3.23 14.84
C ASP A 234 -27.18 -1.84 14.49
N LEU A 235 -26.05 -1.45 15.09
CA LEU A 235 -25.35 -0.21 14.78
C LEU A 235 -24.61 -0.29 13.44
N LEU A 236 -23.88 -1.38 13.19
CA LEU A 236 -23.12 -1.59 11.95
C LEU A 236 -24.03 -1.86 10.74
N GLY A 237 -25.19 -2.48 10.95
CA GLY A 237 -26.22 -2.67 9.92
C GLY A 237 -26.80 -1.36 9.37
N LYS A 238 -26.63 -0.23 10.09
CA LYS A 238 -26.99 1.11 9.62
C LYS A 238 -25.90 1.78 8.74
N TYR A 239 -24.73 1.17 8.61
CA TYR A 239 -23.58 1.68 7.83
C TYR A 239 -23.24 0.81 6.60
N LYS A 240 -24.05 -0.21 6.29
CA LYS A 240 -23.96 -0.98 5.03
C LYS A 240 -24.81 -0.37 3.91
#